data_AF-A0A4Y8VPN1-F1
#
_entry.id   AF-A0A4Y8VPN1-F1
#
_cell.length_a   1.000
_cell.length_b   1.000
_cell.length_c   1.000
_cell.angle_alpha   90.00
_cell.angle_beta   90.00
_cell.angle_gamma   90.00
#
_symmetry.space_group_name_H-M   'P 1'
#
loop_
_entity.id
_entity.type
_entity.pdbx_description
1 polymer ?
#
loop_
_entity_poly.entity_id
_entity_poly.type
_entity_poly.pdbx_seq_one_letter_code
_entity_poly.pdbx_strand_id
1 'polypeptide(L)'
;MCRNHHKSTIERIKKVRAIVNRYYESGNNSRCYKAVWRRYVNPLYPMSYRTFLSYLDIPTPPPDNPTPLEKSLFDFWDDMPVYQS
;
A
#
# COMPACT_ATOMS: atom_id res chain seq x y z
N MET A 1 0.96 -25.11 -3.28
CA MET A 1 0.35 -24.99 -1.94
C MET A 1 -0.01 -23.53 -1.71
N CYS A 2 -1.31 -23.18 -1.76
CA CYS A 2 -1.76 -21.85 -1.34
C CYS A 2 -1.58 -21.77 0.17
N ARG A 3 -0.64 -20.95 0.65
CA ARG A 3 -0.49 -20.75 2.10
C ARG A 3 -1.73 -20.01 2.58
N ASN A 4 -2.46 -20.61 3.52
CA ASN A 4 -3.56 -19.94 4.19
C ASN A 4 -2.98 -18.82 5.06
N HIS A 5 -3.01 -17.59 4.55
CA HIS A 5 -2.63 -16.42 5.32
C HIS A 5 -3.66 -16.17 6.43
N HIS A 6 -3.18 -15.77 7.60
CA HIS A 6 -4.06 -15.37 8.69
C HIS A 6 -4.93 -14.17 8.29
N LYS A 7 -6.15 -14.06 8.83
CA LYS A 7 -7.13 -13.02 8.46
C LYS A 7 -6.55 -11.60 8.54
N SER A 8 -5.82 -11.27 9.60
CA SER A 8 -5.16 -9.96 9.74
C SER A 8 -4.12 -9.67 8.66
N THR A 9 -3.40 -10.69 8.18
CA THR A 9 -2.43 -10.55 7.09
C THR A 9 -3.14 -10.27 5.76
N ILE A 10 -4.27 -10.91 5.50
CA ILE A 10 -5.06 -10.67 4.29
C ILE A 10 -5.57 -9.23 4.27
N GLU A 11 -6.14 -8.76 5.38
CA GLU A 11 -6.61 -7.37 5.52
C GLU A 11 -5.46 -6.36 5.36
N ARG A 12 -4.28 -6.68 5.90
CA ARG A 12 -3.08 -5.85 5.67
C ARG A 12 -2.69 -5.81 4.19
N ILE A 13 -2.71 -6.94 3.49
CA ILE A 13 -2.39 -7.02 2.05
C ILE A 13 -3.39 -6.18 1.24
N LYS A 14 -4.70 -6.27 1.55
CA LYS A 14 -5.73 -5.45 0.88
C LYS A 14 -5.44 -3.96 1.02
N LYS A 15 -5.13 -3.49 2.23
CA LYS A 15 -4.83 -2.07 2.49
C LYS A 15 -3.57 -1.60 1.78
N VAL A 16 -2.50 -2.42 1.78
CA VAL A 16 -1.28 -2.12 1.04
C VAL A 16 -1.53 -2.03 -0.47
N ARG A 17 -2.35 -2.93 -1.02
CA ARG A 17 -2.74 -2.89 -2.44
C ARG A 17 -3.56 -1.66 -2.79
N ALA A 18 -4.46 -1.23 -1.91
CA ALA A 18 -5.23 0.01 -2.12
C ALA A 18 -4.31 1.24 -2.23
N ILE A 19 -3.31 1.35 -1.35
CA ILE A 19 -2.28 2.42 -1.42
C ILE A 19 -1.53 2.36 -2.75
N VAL A 20 -1.06 1.16 -3.11
CA VAL A 20 -0.28 0.96 -4.33
C VAL A 20 -1.10 1.32 -5.57
N ASN A 21 -2.35 0.89 -5.66
CA ASN A 21 -3.22 1.22 -6.79
C ASN A 21 -3.49 2.73 -6.90
N ARG A 22 -3.51 3.48 -5.80
CA ARG A 22 -3.71 4.94 -5.81
C ARG A 22 -2.46 5.70 -6.28
N TYR A 23 -1.26 5.27 -5.89
CA TYR A 23 -0.03 6.06 -6.06
C TYR A 23 0.97 5.49 -7.06
N TYR A 24 0.85 4.22 -7.46
CA TYR A 24 1.76 3.61 -8.43
C TYR A 24 1.40 4.05 -9.85
N GLU A 25 2.40 4.55 -10.57
CA GLU A 25 2.30 4.86 -11.99
C GLU A 25 3.46 4.19 -12.74
N SER A 26 3.13 3.42 -13.78
CA SER A 26 4.14 2.82 -14.65
C SER A 26 4.90 3.90 -15.44
N GLY A 27 6.22 3.76 -15.55
CA GLY A 27 7.06 4.72 -16.27
C GLY A 27 7.44 5.98 -15.48
N ASN A 28 6.86 6.22 -14.30
CA ASN A 28 7.22 7.34 -13.45
C ASN A 28 8.13 6.90 -12.29
N ASN A 29 9.43 7.24 -12.37
CA ASN A 29 10.41 6.87 -11.34
C ASN A 29 10.07 7.41 -9.95
N SER A 30 9.38 8.56 -9.87
CA SER A 30 8.95 9.16 -8.60
C SER A 30 7.77 8.41 -7.95
N ARG A 31 7.03 7.63 -8.74
CA ARG A 31 5.85 6.83 -8.35
C ARG A 31 6.06 5.33 -8.56
N CYS A 32 7.32 4.90 -8.62
CA CYS A 32 7.65 3.47 -8.66
C CYS A 32 7.32 2.77 -7.34
N TYR A 33 7.23 1.43 -7.35
CA TYR A 33 6.95 0.62 -6.16
C TYR A 33 7.81 0.95 -4.94
N LYS A 34 9.11 1.21 -5.15
CA LYS A 34 10.04 1.56 -4.07
C LYS A 34 9.74 2.93 -3.47
N ALA A 35 9.34 3.90 -4.30
CA ALA A 35 8.96 5.24 -3.85
C ALA A 35 7.64 5.21 -3.08
N VAL A 36 6.63 4.52 -3.62
CA VAL A 36 5.33 4.31 -2.96
C VAL A 36 5.51 3.61 -1.63
N TRP A 37 6.31 2.54 -1.59
CA TRP A 37 6.62 1.83 -0.35
C TRP A 37 7.25 2.75 0.69
N ARG A 38 8.28 3.51 0.31
CA ARG A 38 8.99 4.40 1.24
C ARG A 38 8.11 5.53 1.77
N ARG A 39 7.28 6.13 0.92
CA ARG A 39 6.49 7.34 1.24
C ARG A 39 5.17 7.03 1.95
N TYR A 40 4.44 6.00 1.51
CA TYR A 40 3.07 5.77 1.98
C TYR A 40 2.92 4.48 2.77
N VAL A 41 3.62 3.40 2.38
CA VAL A 41 3.40 2.09 3.00
C VAL A 41 4.20 1.91 4.27
N ASN A 42 5.51 2.18 4.25
CA ASN A 42 6.40 1.94 5.39
C ASN A 42 6.05 2.75 6.65
N PRO A 43 5.58 4.02 6.57
CA PRO A 43 5.13 4.76 7.74
C PRO A 43 3.89 4.15 8.42
N LEU A 44 2.95 3.61 7.63
CA LEU A 44 1.71 3.00 8.13
C LEU A 44 1.87 1.53 8.52
N TYR A 45 2.66 0.79 7.74
CA TYR A 45 2.90 -0.64 7.88
C TYR A 45 4.41 -0.90 7.78
N PRO A 46 5.15 -0.77 8.89
CA PRO A 46 6.59 -0.99 8.91
C PRO A 46 6.92 -2.42 8.45
N MET A 47 7.58 -2.55 7.31
CA MET A 47 7.99 -3.85 6.77
C MET A 47 9.12 -3.69 5.76
N SER A 48 9.88 -4.77 5.56
CA SER A 48 10.91 -4.78 4.53
C SER A 48 10.32 -4.60 3.13
N TYR A 49 11.08 -4.00 2.22
CA TYR A 49 10.69 -3.86 0.82
C TYR A 49 10.42 -5.23 0.16
N ARG A 50 11.15 -6.28 0.55
CA ARG A 50 10.91 -7.65 0.08
C ARG A 50 9.53 -8.16 0.50
N THR A 51 9.14 -7.94 1.76
CA THR A 51 7.81 -8.32 2.26
C THR A 51 6.70 -7.59 1.51
N PHE A 52 6.92 -6.30 1.24
CA PHE A 52 6.01 -5.49 0.44
C PHE A 52 5.81 -6.08 -0.96
N LEU A 53 6.87 -6.44 -1.67
CA LEU A 53 6.76 -7.08 -2.99
C LEU A 53 6.02 -8.42 -2.91
N SER A 54 6.33 -9.24 -1.91
CA SER A 54 5.60 -10.50 -1.68
C SER A 54 4.10 -10.28 -1.49
N TYR A 55 3.65 -9.14 -0.95
CA TYR A 55 2.22 -8.82 -0.81
C TYR A 55 1.54 -8.45 -2.13
N LEU A 56 2.30 -7.90 -3.07
CA LEU A 56 1.82 -7.65 -4.43
C LEU A 56 1.69 -8.95 -5.22
N ASP A 57 2.55 -9.94 -4.95
CA ASP A 57 2.53 -11.24 -5.63
C ASP A 57 1.45 -12.21 -5.11
N ILE A 58 0.95 -12.03 -3.87
CA ILE A 58 -0.09 -12.91 -3.30
C ILE A 58 -1.42 -12.66 -4.00
N PRO A 59 -2.03 -13.65 -4.69
CA PRO A 59 -3.34 -13.46 -5.29
C PRO A 59 -4.40 -13.20 -4.20
N THR A 60 -4.93 -11.98 -4.14
CA THR A 60 -6.11 -11.65 -3.31
C THR A 60 -7.29 -11.35 -4.22
N PRO A 61 -8.53 -11.56 -3.74
CA PRO A 61 -9.71 -11.05 -4.43
C PRO A 61 -9.60 -9.53 -4.66
N PRO A 62 -10.35 -8.98 -5.64
CA PRO A 62 -10.37 -7.56 -5.95
C PRO A 62 -10.60 -6.72 -4.68
N PRO A 63 -9.99 -5.53 -4.56
CA PRO A 63 -10.22 -4.67 -3.41
C PRO A 63 -11.71 -4.29 -3.32
N ASP A 64 -12.26 -4.36 -2.12
CA ASP A 64 -13.60 -3.84 -1.81
C ASP A 64 -13.60 -2.30 -1.96
N ASN A 65 -14.77 -1.70 -2.22
CA ASN A 65 -14.88 -0.23 -2.27
C ASN A 65 -14.45 0.35 -0.89
N PRO A 66 -13.44 1.24 -0.84
CA PRO A 66 -12.94 1.76 0.44
C PRO A 66 -14.04 2.55 1.15
N THR A 67 -14.15 2.33 2.46
CA THR A 67 -15.12 3.05 3.29
C THR A 67 -14.79 4.55 3.35
N PRO A 68 -15.77 5.44 3.61
CA PRO A 68 -15.51 6.88 3.69
C PRO A 68 -14.40 7.27 4.68
N LEU A 69 -14.27 6.52 5.78
CA LEU A 69 -13.26 6.73 6.82
C LEU A 69 -11.85 6.29 6.37
N GLU A 70 -11.78 5.26 5.51
CA GLU A 70 -10.53 4.87 4.85
C GLU A 70 -10.11 5.87 3.78
N LYS A 71 -11.07 6.50 3.08
CA LYS A 71 -10.77 7.60 2.15
C LYS A 71 -10.16 8.79 2.87
N SER A 72 -10.76 9.22 3.99
CA SER A 72 -10.23 10.35 4.79
C SER A 72 -8.86 10.06 5.40
N LEU A 73 -8.57 8.79 5.75
CA LEU A 73 -7.24 8.38 6.22
C LEU A 73 -6.16 8.61 5.16
N PHE A 74 -6.50 8.51 3.87
CA PHE A 74 -5.56 8.77 2.77
C PHE A 74 -5.46 10.25 2.42
N ASP A 75 -6.54 11.02 2.54
CA ASP A 75 -6.51 12.46 2.26
C ASP A 75 -5.60 13.22 3.24
N PHE A 76 -5.49 12.75 4.48
CA PHE A 76 -4.51 13.23 5.45
C PHE A 76 -3.05 13.15 4.96
N TRP A 77 -2.70 12.13 4.16
CA TRP A 77 -1.32 11.98 3.65
C TRP A 77 -1.05 12.85 2.43
N ASP A 78 -2.07 13.21 1.66
CA ASP A 78 -1.94 14.12 0.52
C ASP A 78 -1.73 15.58 0.99
N ASP A 79 -2.29 15.95 2.14
CA ASP A 79 -2.09 17.25 2.80
C ASP A 79 -0.83 17.34 3.68
N MET A 80 -0.07 16.25 3.83
CA MET A 80 1.16 16.29 4.62
C MET A 80 2.23 17.05 3.83
N PRO A 81 2.74 18.21 4.31
CA PRO A 81 3.80 18.92 3.61
C PRO A 81 4.97 17.98 3.45
N VAL A 82 5.33 17.72 2.19
CA VAL A 82 6.53 16.96 1.83
C VAL A 82 7.66 17.61 2.62
N TYR A 83 8.26 16.87 3.56
CA TYR A 83 9.51 17.28 4.18
C TYR A 83 10.53 17.44 3.05
N GLN A 84 10.66 18.67 2.56
CA GLN A 84 11.77 19.12 1.76
C GLN A 84 12.94 19.18 2.75
N SER A 85 13.85 18.21 2.64
CA SER A 85 15.24 18.39 3.05
C SER A 85 16.00 19.06 1.93
#